data_AF-A0A5C8KBK8-F1
#
_entry.id   AF-A0A5C8KBK8-F1
#
_cell.length_a   1.000
_cell.length_b   1.000
_cell.length_c   1.000
_cell.angle_alpha   90.00
_cell.angle_beta   90.00
_cell.angle_gamma   90.00
#
_symmetry.space_group_name_H-M   'P 1'
#
loop_
_entity.id
_entity.type
_entity.pdbx_description
1 polymer ?
#
loop_
_entity_poly.entity_id
_entity_poly.type
_entity_poly.pdbx_seq_one_letter_code
_entity_poly.pdbx_strand_id
1 'polypeptide(L)'
;MQQKLQEIFEPIVGLPLTRTTRNGKIQYFHFGSTHYTTSQGLVLDIGAYTLALDCAWHLDLPKGDAISHKHVLLPRQTAGLPDPAFDWKVPGANLRDQRLKDLLKGGYPMNADIITSGQDAGFQLDFTNGAILKVAPSAADKGEFFWQLFSNLGDDFKATAGPSGIIS
;
A
#
# COMPACT_ATOMS: atom_id res chain seq x y z
N MET A 1 -22.03 -4.71 1.99
CA MET A 1 -20.61 -4.42 2.32
C MET A 1 -19.73 -4.52 1.08
N GLN A 2 -19.80 -5.61 0.30
CA GLN A 2 -19.03 -5.74 -0.95
C GLN A 2 -19.28 -4.61 -1.95
N GLN A 3 -20.53 -4.27 -2.22
CA GLN A 3 -20.88 -3.16 -3.12
C GLN A 3 -20.29 -1.81 -2.67
N LYS A 4 -20.40 -1.48 -1.37
CA LYS A 4 -19.79 -0.27 -0.79
C LYS A 4 -18.27 -0.23 -0.98
N LEU A 5 -17.58 -1.36 -0.82
CA LEU A 5 -16.13 -1.41 -1.06
C LEU A 5 -15.80 -1.25 -2.56
N GLN A 6 -16.60 -1.81 -3.44
CA GLN A 6 -16.40 -1.63 -4.89
C GLN A 6 -16.56 -0.15 -5.28
N GLU A 7 -17.60 0.53 -4.78
CA GLU A 7 -17.80 1.96 -5.01
C GLU A 7 -16.64 2.81 -4.46
N ILE A 8 -16.14 2.50 -3.26
CA ILE A 8 -14.99 3.20 -2.67
C ILE A 8 -13.73 3.05 -3.51
N PHE A 9 -13.47 1.85 -4.05
CA PHE A 9 -12.23 1.56 -4.76
C PHE A 9 -12.33 1.74 -6.28
N GLU A 10 -13.52 2.00 -6.82
CA GLU A 10 -13.74 2.32 -8.24
C GLU A 10 -12.73 3.33 -8.80
N PRO A 11 -12.37 4.43 -8.09
CA PRO A 11 -11.44 5.43 -8.63
C PRO A 11 -10.02 4.91 -8.89
N ILE A 12 -9.61 3.80 -8.25
CA ILE A 12 -8.27 3.22 -8.48
C ILE A 12 -8.26 2.08 -9.50
N VAL A 13 -9.43 1.53 -9.86
CA VAL A 13 -9.51 0.43 -10.82
C VAL A 13 -8.95 0.89 -12.17
N GLY A 14 -8.12 0.05 -12.79
CA GLY A 14 -7.38 0.34 -14.02
C GLY A 14 -6.10 1.16 -13.81
N LEU A 15 -5.91 1.82 -12.66
CA LEU A 15 -4.71 2.61 -12.41
C LEU A 15 -3.52 1.72 -12.02
N PRO A 16 -2.31 2.01 -12.53
CA PRO A 16 -1.09 1.29 -12.14
C PRO A 16 -0.66 1.68 -10.73
N LEU A 17 -0.15 0.73 -9.95
CA LEU A 17 0.67 1.03 -8.79
C LEU A 17 2.00 1.63 -9.27
N THR A 18 2.21 2.93 -9.05
CA THR A 18 3.38 3.66 -9.55
C THR A 18 4.44 3.85 -8.47
N ARG A 19 4.03 3.92 -7.20
CA ARG A 19 4.93 4.22 -6.09
C ARG A 19 4.46 3.59 -4.80
N THR A 20 5.42 3.37 -3.90
CA THR A 20 5.16 3.00 -2.51
C THR A 20 6.05 3.82 -1.59
N THR A 21 5.50 4.32 -0.48
CA THR A 21 6.25 5.01 0.58
C THR A 21 5.80 4.52 1.94
N ARG A 22 6.43 4.97 3.04
CA ARG A 22 6.00 4.58 4.39
C ARG A 22 6.26 5.68 5.41
N ASN A 23 5.48 5.64 6.49
CA ASN A 23 5.77 6.37 7.72
C ASN A 23 5.71 5.38 8.89
N GLY A 24 6.86 5.04 9.46
CA GLY A 24 6.96 3.97 10.45
C GLY A 24 6.47 2.62 9.87
N LYS A 25 5.38 2.08 10.42
CA LYS A 25 4.76 0.83 9.99
C LYS A 25 3.72 1.02 8.88
N ILE A 26 3.11 2.20 8.81
CA ILE A 26 2.09 2.54 7.81
C ILE A 26 2.72 2.46 6.42
N GLN A 27 2.08 1.66 5.55
CA GLN A 27 2.49 1.50 4.17
C GLN A 27 1.56 2.30 3.26
N TYR A 28 2.12 3.08 2.36
CA TYR A 28 1.38 3.79 1.32
C TYR A 28 1.61 3.11 -0.03
N PHE A 29 0.52 2.85 -0.74
CA PHE A 29 0.46 2.39 -2.12
C PHE A 29 -0.16 3.49 -2.97
N HIS A 30 0.57 3.97 -3.96
CA HIS A 30 0.17 5.12 -4.78
C HIS A 30 -0.20 4.64 -6.19
N PHE A 31 -1.41 4.99 -6.63
CA PHE A 31 -2.00 4.54 -7.89
C PHE A 31 -2.13 5.70 -8.87
N GLY A 32 -1.84 5.43 -10.15
CA GLY A 32 -1.82 6.45 -11.20
C GLY A 32 -0.65 7.43 -11.04
N SER A 33 -0.73 8.58 -11.72
CA SER A 33 0.24 9.66 -11.59
C SER A 33 -0.49 11.00 -11.56
N THR A 34 -0.06 11.86 -10.66
CA THR A 34 -0.39 13.27 -10.60
C THR A 34 0.85 14.02 -10.09
N HIS A 35 0.89 15.32 -10.34
CA HIS A 35 2.04 16.13 -10.00
C HIS A 35 1.59 17.29 -9.12
N TYR A 36 2.34 17.55 -8.06
CA TYR A 36 2.19 18.79 -7.32
C TYR A 36 3.49 19.57 -7.34
N THR A 37 3.37 20.90 -7.41
CA THR A 37 4.52 21.80 -7.38
C THR A 37 4.66 22.35 -5.96
N THR A 38 5.82 22.17 -5.33
CA THR A 38 6.08 22.76 -4.01
C THR A 38 6.16 24.28 -4.09
N SER A 39 6.11 24.96 -2.94
CA SER A 39 6.34 26.41 -2.87
C SER A 39 7.73 26.83 -3.38
N GLN A 40 8.68 25.91 -3.47
CA GLN A 40 10.01 26.13 -4.07
C GLN A 40 10.08 25.77 -5.57
N GLY A 41 8.96 25.45 -6.22
CA GLY A 41 8.91 25.11 -7.65
C GLY A 41 9.31 23.67 -7.99
N LEU A 42 9.48 22.79 -6.99
CA LEU A 42 9.80 21.38 -7.24
C LEU A 42 8.54 20.63 -7.67
N VAL A 43 8.56 20.03 -8.86
CA VAL A 43 7.49 19.13 -9.32
C VAL A 43 7.72 17.75 -8.73
N LEU A 44 6.77 17.28 -7.93
CA LEU A 44 6.80 15.97 -7.29
C LEU A 44 5.73 15.07 -7.90
N ASP A 45 6.17 13.95 -8.48
CA ASP A 45 5.30 12.89 -8.97
C ASP A 45 4.79 12.06 -7.78
N ILE A 46 3.48 12.02 -7.65
CA ILE A 46 2.74 11.25 -6.64
C ILE A 46 1.64 10.46 -7.35
N GLY A 47 1.13 9.40 -6.72
CA GLY A 47 -0.05 8.73 -7.27
C GLY A 47 -1.27 9.65 -7.25
N ALA A 48 -2.15 9.54 -8.24
CA ALA A 48 -3.46 10.20 -8.25
C ALA A 48 -4.29 9.83 -7.01
N TYR A 49 -4.19 8.56 -6.57
CA TYR A 49 -4.81 8.07 -5.35
C TYR A 49 -3.78 7.38 -4.46
N THR A 50 -4.03 7.39 -3.15
CA THR A 50 -3.17 6.73 -2.16
C THR A 50 -3.99 5.85 -1.24
N LEU A 51 -3.60 4.57 -1.17
CA LEU A 51 -4.05 3.62 -0.17
C LEU A 51 -3.01 3.55 0.95
N ALA A 52 -3.36 4.02 2.13
CA ALA A 52 -2.59 3.89 3.36
C ALA A 52 -3.08 2.67 4.15
N LEU A 53 -2.16 1.81 4.58
CA LEU A 53 -2.45 0.62 5.40
C LEU A 53 -1.69 0.69 6.73
N ASP A 54 -2.43 0.65 7.83
CA ASP A 54 -1.93 0.57 9.21
C ASP A 54 -2.47 -0.68 9.94
N CYS A 55 -2.49 -1.79 9.21
CA CYS A 55 -2.91 -3.10 9.71
C CYS A 55 -2.12 -4.22 9.02
N ALA A 56 -2.45 -5.47 9.33
CA ALA A 56 -1.84 -6.60 8.64
C ALA A 56 -2.26 -6.65 7.15
N TRP A 57 -1.27 -6.78 6.28
CA TRP A 57 -1.47 -6.97 4.85
C TRP A 57 -0.39 -7.87 4.26
N HIS A 58 -0.71 -8.46 3.11
CA HIS A 58 0.15 -9.34 2.34
C HIS A 58 -0.07 -9.10 0.85
N LEU A 59 1.02 -8.94 0.08
CA LEU A 59 1.03 -8.88 -1.37
C LEU A 59 1.64 -10.17 -1.92
N ASP A 60 0.80 -11.03 -2.48
CA ASP A 60 1.18 -12.23 -3.22
C ASP A 60 1.60 -11.84 -4.64
N LEU A 61 2.73 -12.36 -5.11
CA LEU A 61 3.22 -12.14 -6.47
C LEU A 61 3.05 -13.41 -7.32
N PRO A 62 2.89 -13.30 -8.66
CA PRO A 62 2.58 -14.44 -9.55
C PRO A 62 3.58 -15.61 -9.51
N LYS A 63 4.82 -15.38 -9.05
CA LYS A 63 5.89 -16.39 -8.99
C LYS A 63 6.04 -17.05 -7.63
N GLY A 64 5.06 -16.88 -6.73
CA GLY A 64 5.07 -17.44 -5.37
C GLY A 64 5.85 -16.60 -4.36
N ASP A 65 6.43 -15.48 -4.79
CA ASP A 65 7.02 -14.49 -3.88
C ASP A 65 5.94 -13.70 -3.15
N ALA A 66 6.34 -13.14 -2.01
CA ALA A 66 5.43 -12.49 -1.07
C ALA A 66 6.06 -11.25 -0.45
N ILE A 67 5.28 -10.18 -0.26
CA ILE A 67 5.68 -9.00 0.52
C ILE A 67 4.64 -8.79 1.61
N SER A 68 5.04 -8.76 2.87
CA SER A 68 4.10 -8.62 3.98
C SER A 68 4.40 -7.41 4.86
N HIS A 69 3.39 -6.97 5.59
CA HIS A 69 3.52 -5.95 6.64
C HIS A 69 4.66 -6.26 7.62
N LYS A 70 4.85 -7.54 7.99
CA LYS A 70 5.83 -8.00 8.98
C LYS A 70 7.29 -7.88 8.49
N HIS A 71 7.53 -7.83 7.18
CA HIS A 71 8.88 -7.67 6.62
C HIS A 71 9.55 -6.34 7.01
N VAL A 72 8.81 -5.38 7.58
CA VAL A 72 9.39 -4.14 8.12
C VAL A 72 10.38 -4.41 9.26
N LEU A 73 10.18 -5.49 10.04
CA LEU A 73 11.04 -5.83 11.18
C LEU A 73 12.24 -6.71 10.80
N LEU A 74 12.41 -7.01 9.53
CA LEU A 74 13.51 -7.83 9.03
C LEU A 74 14.53 -6.93 8.32
N PRO A 75 15.83 -7.13 8.54
CA PRO A 75 16.85 -6.41 7.77
C PRO A 75 16.70 -6.74 6.28
N ARG A 76 17.02 -5.76 5.44
CA ARG A 76 17.14 -6.00 4.00
C ARG A 76 18.16 -7.11 3.72
N GLN A 77 17.99 -7.83 2.63
CA GLN A 77 18.97 -8.81 2.20
C GLN A 77 20.21 -8.12 1.64
N THR A 78 21.37 -8.41 2.23
CA THR A 78 22.69 -7.98 1.79
C THR A 78 23.62 -9.18 1.68
N ALA A 79 24.63 -9.09 0.83
CA ALA A 79 25.73 -10.04 0.85
C ALA A 79 26.52 -9.88 2.18
N GLY A 80 26.76 -10.97 2.89
CA GLY A 80 27.50 -10.97 4.15
C GLY A 80 26.65 -11.20 5.40
N LEU A 81 27.23 -10.94 6.56
CA LEU A 81 26.56 -11.12 7.86
C LEU A 81 25.47 -10.05 8.08
N PRO A 82 24.40 -10.37 8.83
CA PRO A 82 23.40 -9.39 9.23
C PRO A 82 24.02 -8.19 9.94
N ASP A 83 23.57 -6.98 9.61
CA ASP A 83 24.02 -5.75 10.26
C ASP A 83 23.52 -5.71 11.71
N PRO A 84 24.40 -5.76 12.73
CA PRO A 84 24.00 -5.67 14.12
C PRO A 84 23.41 -4.31 14.50
N ALA A 85 23.63 -3.26 13.69
CA ALA A 85 23.06 -1.93 13.87
C ALA A 85 21.72 -1.74 13.14
N PHE A 86 21.06 -2.83 12.72
CA PHE A 86 19.78 -2.76 12.02
C PHE A 86 18.73 -1.93 12.79
N ASP A 87 18.30 -0.84 12.17
CA ASP A 87 17.17 -0.03 12.62
C ASP A 87 16.08 -0.03 11.53
N TRP A 88 14.96 -0.69 11.81
CA TRP A 88 13.81 -0.75 10.91
C TRP A 88 13.19 0.62 10.63
N LYS A 89 13.44 1.63 11.47
CA LYS A 89 12.94 2.99 11.27
C LYS A 89 13.69 3.70 10.15
N VAL A 90 14.93 3.30 9.83
CA VAL A 90 15.70 3.86 8.72
C VAL A 90 15.05 3.45 7.39
N PRO A 91 14.60 4.41 6.55
CA PRO A 91 14.01 4.09 5.25
C PRO A 91 14.98 3.30 4.35
N GLY A 92 14.50 2.23 3.72
CA GLY A 92 15.29 1.37 2.84
C GLY A 92 16.18 0.35 3.55
N ALA A 93 16.23 0.34 4.90
CA ALA A 93 17.04 -0.60 5.67
C ALA A 93 16.39 -1.96 5.89
N ASN A 94 15.05 -2.06 5.75
CA ASN A 94 14.31 -3.29 5.99
C ASN A 94 13.94 -4.04 4.69
N LEU A 95 13.60 -5.32 4.83
CA LEU A 95 13.26 -6.22 3.73
C LEU A 95 12.02 -5.78 2.95
N ARG A 96 11.03 -5.20 3.63
CA ARG A 96 9.81 -4.69 2.99
C ARG A 96 10.15 -3.59 1.99
N ASP A 97 10.92 -2.59 2.43
CA ASP A 97 11.32 -1.46 1.61
C ASP A 97 12.12 -1.92 0.39
N GLN A 98 13.04 -2.87 0.58
CA GLN A 98 13.80 -3.48 -0.52
C GLN A 98 12.87 -4.17 -1.53
N ARG A 99 12.00 -5.08 -1.07
CA ARG A 99 11.14 -5.86 -1.97
C ARG A 99 10.14 -4.99 -2.73
N LEU A 100 9.55 -3.97 -2.09
CA LEU A 100 8.64 -3.04 -2.77
C LEU A 100 9.38 -2.19 -3.81
N LYS A 101 10.61 -1.75 -3.49
CA LYS A 101 11.45 -1.02 -4.45
C LYS A 101 11.81 -1.89 -5.66
N ASP A 102 12.18 -3.14 -5.43
CA ASP A 102 12.55 -4.06 -6.50
C ASP A 102 11.33 -4.45 -7.36
N LEU A 103 10.16 -4.61 -6.74
CA LEU A 103 8.89 -4.81 -7.42
C LEU A 103 8.57 -3.66 -8.39
N LEU A 104 8.64 -2.41 -7.93
CA LEU A 104 8.36 -1.23 -8.78
C LEU A 104 9.41 -1.06 -9.90
N LYS A 105 10.67 -1.42 -9.65
CA LYS A 105 11.73 -1.40 -10.67
C LYS A 105 11.57 -2.49 -11.73
N GLY A 106 10.87 -3.58 -11.42
CA GLY A 106 10.67 -4.70 -12.33
C GLY A 106 9.92 -4.35 -13.61
N GLY A 107 9.28 -3.18 -13.68
CA GLY A 107 8.66 -2.65 -14.90
C GLY A 107 7.39 -3.39 -15.34
N TYR A 108 6.91 -4.34 -14.55
CA TYR A 108 5.63 -5.02 -14.80
C TYR A 108 4.50 -4.19 -14.20
N PRO A 109 3.61 -3.62 -15.03
CA PRO A 109 2.51 -2.80 -14.53
C PRO A 109 1.59 -3.63 -13.65
N MET A 110 1.32 -3.12 -12.46
CA MET A 110 0.33 -3.66 -11.51
C MET A 110 -0.88 -2.75 -11.54
N ASN A 111 -1.76 -2.95 -12.52
CA ASN A 111 -3.00 -2.18 -12.59
C ASN A 111 -4.02 -2.82 -11.65
N ALA A 112 -4.65 -2.02 -10.80
CA ALA A 112 -5.73 -2.49 -9.95
C ALA A 112 -6.89 -2.99 -10.81
N ASP A 113 -7.53 -4.08 -10.42
CA ASP A 113 -8.59 -4.73 -11.19
C ASP A 113 -9.83 -4.98 -10.30
N ILE A 114 -9.85 -6.08 -9.56
CA ILE A 114 -11.01 -6.50 -8.79
C ILE A 114 -10.80 -6.24 -7.30
N ILE A 115 -11.87 -5.79 -6.64
CA ILE A 115 -11.94 -5.66 -5.18
C ILE A 115 -12.95 -6.66 -4.64
N THR A 116 -12.50 -7.52 -3.73
CA THR A 116 -13.36 -8.46 -3.00
C THR A 116 -13.37 -8.11 -1.52
N SER A 117 -14.56 -8.05 -0.92
CA SER A 117 -14.68 -7.78 0.52
C SER A 117 -14.16 -8.93 1.36
N GLY A 118 -13.38 -8.62 2.39
CA GLY A 118 -12.96 -9.54 3.45
C GLY A 118 -13.78 -9.37 4.74
N GLN A 119 -13.28 -9.99 5.81
CA GLN A 119 -13.80 -9.81 7.18
C GLN A 119 -13.22 -8.54 7.82
N ASP A 120 -13.90 -7.99 8.83
CA ASP A 120 -13.41 -6.87 9.66
C ASP A 120 -12.92 -5.65 8.87
N ALA A 121 -13.68 -5.26 7.84
CA ALA A 121 -13.34 -4.22 6.87
C ALA A 121 -12.05 -4.48 6.06
N GLY A 122 -11.52 -5.71 6.09
CA GLY A 122 -10.50 -6.18 5.16
C GLY A 122 -11.01 -6.30 3.73
N PHE A 123 -10.08 -6.46 2.81
CA PHE A 123 -10.37 -6.63 1.39
C PHE A 123 -9.21 -7.33 0.67
N GLN A 124 -9.50 -7.82 -0.53
CA GLN A 124 -8.52 -8.26 -1.49
C GLN A 124 -8.58 -7.33 -2.71
N LEU A 125 -7.42 -6.82 -3.12
CA LEU A 125 -7.22 -6.11 -4.38
C LEU A 125 -6.41 -6.99 -5.32
N ASP A 126 -7.03 -7.37 -6.43
CA ASP A 126 -6.39 -8.11 -7.50
C ASP A 126 -5.77 -7.14 -8.49
N PHE A 127 -4.61 -7.52 -9.03
CA PHE A 127 -3.93 -6.78 -10.08
C PHE A 127 -3.96 -7.56 -11.40
N THR A 128 -3.98 -6.84 -12.52
CA THR A 128 -4.04 -7.43 -13.87
C THR A 128 -2.84 -8.34 -14.20
N ASN A 129 -1.71 -8.18 -13.50
CA ASN A 129 -0.54 -9.04 -13.68
C ASN A 129 -0.58 -10.32 -12.82
N GLY A 130 -1.67 -10.56 -12.09
CA GLY A 130 -1.86 -11.72 -11.20
C GLY A 130 -1.33 -11.55 -9.78
N ALA A 131 -0.79 -10.37 -9.42
CA ALA A 131 -0.49 -10.06 -8.03
C ALA A 131 -1.79 -9.85 -7.23
N ILE A 132 -1.75 -10.09 -5.93
CA ILE A 132 -2.93 -9.99 -5.05
C ILE A 132 -2.53 -9.32 -3.74
N LEU A 133 -3.11 -8.15 -3.43
CA LEU A 133 -2.97 -7.48 -2.14
C LEU A 133 -4.13 -7.86 -1.22
N LYS A 134 -3.86 -8.62 -0.17
CA LYS A 134 -4.79 -8.98 0.89
C LYS A 134 -4.57 -8.07 2.09
N VAL A 135 -5.62 -7.38 2.51
CA VAL A 135 -5.67 -6.52 3.69
C VAL A 135 -6.59 -7.17 4.70
N ALA A 136 -6.05 -7.49 5.88
CA ALA A 136 -6.73 -8.25 6.91
C ALA A 136 -6.54 -7.58 8.28
N PRO A 137 -7.32 -6.53 8.58
CA PRO A 137 -7.35 -5.95 9.91
C PRO A 137 -7.74 -6.99 10.96
N SER A 138 -7.35 -6.74 12.20
CA SER A 138 -7.62 -7.58 13.35
C SER A 138 -7.98 -6.74 14.55
N ALA A 139 -8.68 -7.33 15.52
CA ALA A 139 -9.00 -6.66 16.79
C ALA A 139 -7.75 -6.24 17.60
N ALA A 140 -6.56 -6.74 17.25
CA ALA A 140 -5.29 -6.36 17.88
C ALA A 140 -4.68 -5.08 17.29
N ASP A 141 -5.17 -4.62 16.14
CA ASP A 141 -4.70 -3.38 15.51
C ASP A 141 -5.16 -2.17 16.33
N LYS A 142 -4.21 -1.31 16.69
CA LYS A 142 -4.42 -0.18 17.61
C LYS A 142 -4.56 1.18 16.90
N GLY A 143 -4.44 1.18 15.57
CA GLY A 143 -4.57 2.39 14.76
C GLY A 143 -6.00 2.91 14.76
N GLU A 144 -6.16 4.23 14.63
CA GLU A 144 -7.47 4.88 14.44
C GLU A 144 -8.17 4.36 13.17
N PHE A 145 -7.38 4.15 12.11
CA PHE A 145 -7.81 3.59 10.84
C PHE A 145 -6.93 2.41 10.48
N PHE A 146 -7.54 1.29 10.08
CA PHE A 146 -6.86 0.15 9.49
C PHE A 146 -6.36 0.47 8.08
N TRP A 147 -7.19 1.17 7.31
CA TRP A 147 -6.81 1.69 6.01
C TRP A 147 -7.53 2.99 5.66
N GLN A 148 -6.91 3.76 4.78
CA GLN A 148 -7.47 4.98 4.21
C GLN A 148 -7.17 4.99 2.71
N LEU A 149 -8.19 5.25 1.88
CA LEU A 149 -8.04 5.53 0.47
C LEU A 149 -8.41 6.99 0.24
N PHE A 150 -7.52 7.76 -0.37
CA PHE A 150 -7.78 9.18 -0.61
C PHE A 150 -7.17 9.66 -1.92
N SER A 151 -7.75 10.73 -2.45
CA SER A 151 -7.30 11.37 -3.68
C SER A 151 -6.23 12.42 -3.40
N ASN A 152 -5.30 12.52 -4.33
CA ASN A 152 -4.29 13.58 -4.40
C ASN A 152 -4.60 14.57 -5.54
N LEU A 153 -5.78 14.48 -6.16
CA LEU A 153 -6.20 15.33 -7.29
C LEU A 153 -6.87 16.65 -6.86
N GLY A 154 -7.18 16.80 -5.57
CA GLY A 154 -7.85 17.99 -5.03
C GLY A 154 -9.38 17.94 -5.11
N ASP A 155 -9.97 16.75 -5.22
CA ASP A 155 -11.42 16.50 -5.24
C ASP A 155 -11.99 16.09 -3.86
N ASP A 156 -11.18 16.24 -2.80
CA ASP A 156 -11.49 15.89 -1.40
C ASP A 156 -11.94 14.44 -1.15
N PHE A 157 -11.82 13.55 -2.14
CA PHE A 157 -12.22 12.16 -1.97
C PHE A 157 -11.38 11.47 -0.88
N LYS A 158 -12.07 10.89 0.11
CA LYS A 158 -11.45 10.13 1.20
C LYS A 158 -12.42 9.09 1.76
N ALA A 159 -12.00 7.83 1.75
CA ALA A 159 -12.63 6.75 2.46
C ALA A 159 -11.68 6.15 3.49
N THR A 160 -12.20 5.73 4.64
CA THR A 160 -11.43 5.17 5.75
C THR A 160 -12.16 4.00 6.36
N ALA A 161 -11.42 3.01 6.84
CA ALA A 161 -11.95 1.97 7.71
C ALA A 161 -11.17 1.92 9.01
N GLY A 162 -11.88 1.73 10.11
CA GLY A 162 -11.30 1.53 11.43
C GLY A 162 -12.24 0.72 12.33
N PRO A 163 -12.01 0.73 13.65
CA PRO A 163 -12.83 -0.01 14.61
C PRO A 163 -14.33 0.35 14.57
N SER A 164 -14.67 1.56 14.13
CA SER A 164 -16.05 2.05 13.99
C SER A 164 -16.70 1.70 12.64
N GLY A 165 -16.01 0.95 11.78
CA GLY A 165 -16.47 0.58 10.44
C GLY A 165 -15.90 1.45 9.32
N ILE A 166 -16.59 1.47 8.17
CA ILE A 166 -16.17 2.16 6.95
C ILE A 166 -16.92 3.49 6.80
N ILE A 167 -16.18 4.59 6.68
CA ILE A 167 -16.64 5.95 6.42
C ILE A 167 -16.08 6.39 5.06
N SER A 168 -16.91 6.98 4.21
CA SER A 168 -16.58 7.40 2.83
C SER A 168 -17.37 8.63 2.45
#